data_AF-A0A2U3CYV7-F1
#
_entry.id   AF-A0A2U3CYV7-F1
#
_cell.length_a   1.000
_cell.length_b   1.000
_cell.length_c   1.000
_cell.angle_alpha   90.00
_cell.angle_beta   90.00
_cell.angle_gamma   90.00
#
_symmetry.space_group_name_H-M   'P 1'
#
loop_
_entity.id
_entity.type
_entity.pdbx_description
1 polymer ?
#
loop_
_entity_poly.entity_id
_entity_poly.type
_entity_poly.pdbx_seq_one_letter_code
_entity_poly.pdbx_strand_id
1 'polypeptide(L)'
;MAQAIITKFLAPTMSRGDRVKATCWNSSVTIAWSYQLDTYGNHRAAVEELVKKLNAKMDAEFKIVAGGELPDQSGYSFIITA
;
A
#
# COMPACT_ATOMS: atom_id res chain seq x y z
N MET A 1 -6.17 -15.37 8.30
CA MET A 1 -4.92 -15.70 7.54
C MET A 1 -4.17 -14.41 7.30
N ALA A 2 -2.88 -14.34 7.63
CA ALA A 2 -2.10 -13.10 7.55
C ALA A 2 -1.35 -12.98 6.22
N GLN A 3 -1.32 -11.78 5.65
CA GLN A 3 -0.59 -11.45 4.42
C GLN A 3 0.17 -10.14 4.58
N ALA A 4 1.38 -10.09 4.03
CA ALA A 4 2.16 -8.86 3.94
C ALA A 4 1.83 -8.08 2.66
N ILE A 5 1.73 -6.76 2.79
CA ILE A 5 1.63 -5.79 1.72
C ILE A 5 2.91 -4.96 1.76
N ILE A 6 3.59 -4.86 0.62
CA ILE A 6 4.78 -4.04 0.47
C ILE A 6 4.38 -2.79 -0.31
N THR A 7 4.77 -1.63 0.21
CA THR A 7 4.57 -0.33 -0.42
C THR A 7 5.89 0.25 -0.87
N LYS A 8 5.88 0.89 -2.04
CA LYS A 8 7.07 1.54 -2.60
C LYS A 8 6.69 2.89 -3.20
N PHE A 9 7.45 3.92 -2.84
CA PHE A 9 7.38 5.21 -3.53
C PHE A 9 7.99 5.10 -4.92
N LEU A 10 7.31 5.64 -5.91
CA LEU A 10 7.76 5.73 -7.27
C LEU A 10 7.91 7.21 -7.62
N ALA A 11 9.16 7.61 -7.81
CA ALA A 11 9.54 8.94 -8.25
C ALA A 11 8.83 9.29 -9.58
N PRO A 12 8.64 10.60 -9.85
CA PRO A 12 7.95 11.04 -11.03
C PRO A 12 8.80 10.76 -12.27
N THR A 13 8.14 10.52 -13.37
CA THR A 13 8.76 10.38 -14.70
C THR A 13 8.21 11.48 -15.60
N MET A 14 8.82 11.69 -16.78
CA MET A 14 8.40 12.75 -17.71
C MET A 14 6.90 12.76 -18.06
N SER A 15 6.22 11.62 -17.97
CA SER A 15 4.79 11.47 -18.29
C SER A 15 3.88 11.13 -17.10
N ARG A 16 4.43 10.96 -15.88
CA ARG A 16 3.66 10.49 -14.71
C ARG A 16 4.20 11.08 -13.43
N GLY A 17 3.32 11.67 -12.61
CA GLY A 17 3.68 12.23 -11.32
C GLY A 17 4.08 11.21 -10.25
N ASP A 18 4.37 11.76 -9.07
CA ASP A 18 4.67 11.02 -7.85
C ASP A 18 3.54 10.06 -7.50
N ARG A 19 3.90 8.83 -7.12
CA ARG A 19 2.91 7.78 -6.83
C ARG A 19 3.44 6.75 -5.85
N VAL A 20 2.54 6.07 -5.17
CA VAL A 20 2.87 4.94 -4.29
C VAL A 20 2.24 3.68 -4.86
N LYS A 21 3.03 2.61 -4.94
CA LYS A 21 2.54 1.28 -5.31
C LYS A 21 2.47 0.39 -4.08
N ALA A 22 1.28 -0.15 -3.80
CA ALA A 22 1.08 -1.23 -2.82
C ALA A 22 0.96 -2.57 -3.55
N THR A 23 1.68 -3.58 -3.09
CA THR A 23 1.73 -4.91 -3.72
C THR A 23 1.53 -5.99 -2.66
N CYS A 24 0.63 -6.93 -2.94
CA CYS A 24 0.44 -8.18 -2.18
C CYS A 24 0.50 -9.38 -3.12
N TRP A 25 0.41 -10.59 -2.57
CA TRP A 25 0.44 -11.83 -3.36
C TRP A 25 -0.66 -11.89 -4.43
N ASN A 26 -1.86 -11.38 -4.13
CA ASN A 26 -3.05 -11.54 -4.99
C ASN A 26 -3.34 -10.29 -5.86
N SER A 27 -2.73 -9.14 -5.58
CA SER A 27 -2.97 -7.91 -6.35
C SER A 27 -1.94 -6.82 -6.10
N SER A 28 -2.03 -5.76 -6.90
CA SER A 28 -1.37 -4.49 -6.63
C SER A 28 -2.28 -3.33 -6.98
N VAL A 29 -2.01 -2.19 -6.36
CA VAL A 29 -2.66 -0.89 -6.59
C VAL A 29 -1.57 0.17 -6.64
N THR A 30 -1.76 1.18 -7.48
CA THR A 30 -0.89 2.34 -7.54
C THR A 30 -1.75 3.59 -7.46
N ILE A 31 -1.48 4.43 -6.47
CA ILE A 31 -2.19 5.68 -6.23
C ILE A 31 -1.28 6.87 -6.45
N ALA A 32 -1.85 8.00 -6.85
CA ALA A 32 -1.11 9.26 -6.92
C ALA A 32 -0.69 9.69 -5.50
N TRP A 33 0.48 10.31 -5.40
CA TRP A 33 0.95 10.91 -4.16
C TRP A 33 0.09 12.12 -3.80
N SER A 34 -0.41 12.16 -2.56
CA SER A 34 -1.11 13.31 -2.02
C SER A 34 -0.14 14.15 -1.20
N TYR A 35 0.10 15.39 -1.64
CA TYR A 35 0.91 16.37 -0.91
C TYR A 35 0.24 16.88 0.38
N GLN A 36 -1.01 16.50 0.64
CA GLN A 36 -1.70 16.78 1.90
C GLN A 36 -1.35 15.76 3.00
N LEU A 37 -0.82 14.60 2.61
CA LEU A 37 -0.44 13.52 3.53
C LEU A 37 1.08 13.49 3.72
N ASP A 38 1.52 13.00 4.86
CA ASP A 38 2.91 12.69 5.13
C ASP A 38 3.36 11.41 4.38
N THR A 39 4.65 11.08 4.47
CA THR A 39 5.20 9.90 3.80
C THR A 39 4.48 8.63 4.25
N TYR A 40 4.32 8.45 5.56
CA TYR A 40 3.63 7.26 6.08
C TYR A 40 2.16 7.22 5.68
N GLY A 41 1.45 8.35 5.74
CA GLY A 41 0.05 8.49 5.34
C GLY A 41 -0.20 8.13 3.87
N ASN A 42 0.70 8.53 2.96
CA ASN A 42 0.61 8.15 1.55
C ASN A 42 0.76 6.63 1.35
N HIS A 43 1.69 6.01 2.07
CA HIS A 43 1.88 4.56 2.01
C HIS A 43 0.68 3.81 2.61
N ARG A 44 0.15 4.30 3.73
CA ARG A 44 -1.05 3.75 4.36
C ARG A 44 -2.28 3.88 3.45
N ALA A 45 -2.47 5.02 2.79
CA ALA A 45 -3.58 5.21 1.85
C ALA A 45 -3.54 4.19 0.71
N ALA A 46 -2.35 3.89 0.18
CA ALA A 46 -2.18 2.87 -0.87
C ALA A 46 -2.57 1.47 -0.38
N VAL A 47 -2.30 1.16 0.89
CA VAL A 47 -2.65 -0.12 1.52
C VAL A 47 -4.15 -0.20 1.75
N GLU A 48 -4.77 0.86 2.23
CA GLU A 48 -6.22 0.93 2.45
C GLU A 48 -7.00 0.72 1.16
N GLU A 49 -6.55 1.31 0.05
CA GLU A 49 -7.15 1.03 -1.27
C GLU A 49 -6.95 -0.41 -1.71
N LEU A 50 -5.76 -0.99 -1.49
CA LEU A 50 -5.51 -2.39 -1.81
C LEU A 50 -6.39 -3.33 -0.98
N VAL A 51 -6.58 -3.06 0.32
CA VAL A 51 -7.46 -3.82 1.20
C VAL A 51 -8.92 -3.73 0.74
N LYS A 52 -9.41 -2.53 0.42
CA LYS A 52 -10.77 -2.37 -0.14
C LYS A 52 -10.97 -3.23 -1.40
N LYS A 53 -9.98 -3.25 -2.29
CA LYS A 53 -9.99 -4.07 -3.50
C LYS A 53 -9.97 -5.57 -3.20
N LEU A 54 -9.20 -6.01 -2.19
CA LEU A 54 -9.14 -7.41 -1.78
C LEU A 54 -10.44 -7.87 -1.11
N ASN A 55 -11.04 -7.04 -0.25
CA ASN A 55 -12.31 -7.31 0.39
C ASN A 55 -13.43 -7.49 -0.65
N ALA A 56 -13.48 -6.58 -1.64
CA ALA A 56 -14.45 -6.68 -2.73
C ALA A 56 -14.24 -7.91 -3.64
N LYS A 57 -12.99 -8.39 -3.79
CA LYS A 57 -12.68 -9.53 -4.65
C LYS A 57 -12.93 -10.88 -3.97
N MET A 58 -12.68 -10.96 -2.67
CA MET A 58 -12.70 -12.23 -1.91
C MET A 58 -13.89 -12.37 -0.97
N ASP A 59 -14.81 -11.39 -0.95
CA ASP A 59 -15.94 -11.33 -0.01
C ASP A 59 -15.50 -11.60 1.44
N ALA A 60 -14.38 -10.97 1.82
CA ALA A 60 -13.71 -11.18 3.09
C ALA A 60 -13.38 -9.83 3.75
N GLU A 61 -13.20 -9.82 5.07
CA GLU A 61 -12.94 -8.60 5.83
C GLU A 61 -11.47 -8.53 6.29
N PHE A 62 -10.57 -8.20 5.35
CA PHE A 62 -9.16 -7.97 5.71
C PHE A 62 -9.02 -6.63 6.45
N LYS A 63 -8.24 -6.66 7.55
CA LYS A 63 -7.90 -5.51 8.39
C LYS A 63 -6.39 -5.35 8.49
N ILE A 64 -5.92 -4.10 8.53
CA ILE A 64 -4.51 -3.76 8.76
C ILE A 64 -4.21 -3.94 10.24
N VAL A 65 -3.25 -4.80 10.57
CA VAL A 65 -2.86 -5.14 11.95
C VAL A 65 -1.66 -4.32 12.39
N ALA A 66 -0.65 -4.23 11.53
CA ALA A 66 0.60 -3.53 11.81
C ALA A 66 1.18 -2.94 10.53
N GLY A 67 1.94 -1.85 10.68
CA GLY A 67 2.69 -1.21 9.61
C GLY A 67 4.06 -0.78 10.15
N GLY A 68 5.10 -0.97 9.35
CA GLY A 68 6.47 -0.62 9.73
C GLY A 68 7.33 -0.34 8.51
N GLU A 69 8.43 0.38 8.72
CA GLU A 69 9.40 0.65 7.66
C GLU A 69 10.18 -0.62 7.30
N LEU A 70 10.52 -0.78 6.03
CA LEU A 70 11.37 -1.87 5.60
C LEU A 70 12.83 -1.61 6.02
N PRO A 71 13.61 -2.67 6.32
CA PRO A 71 15.00 -2.53 6.75
C PRO A 71 15.90 -1.89 5.68
N ASP A 72 15.48 -1.89 4.41
CA ASP A 72 16.18 -1.26 3.29
C ASP A 72 15.78 0.20 3.05
N GLN A 73 14.89 0.77 3.89
CA GLN A 73 14.35 2.12 3.79
C GLN A 73 13.68 2.42 2.43
N SER A 74 13.34 1.39 1.65
CA SER A 74 12.75 1.56 0.31
C SER A 74 11.24 1.82 0.34
N GLY A 75 10.63 1.68 1.52
CA GLY A 75 9.20 1.87 1.75
C GLY A 75 8.74 1.20 3.04
N TYR A 76 7.47 0.78 3.05
CA TYR A 76 6.83 0.25 4.25
C TYR A 76 6.20 -1.12 3.98
N SER A 77 6.21 -1.97 5.00
CA SER A 77 5.48 -3.23 5.04
C SER A 77 4.28 -3.13 5.98
N PHE A 78 3.14 -3.64 5.53
CA PHE A 78 1.92 -3.71 6.31
C PHE A 78 1.43 -5.15 6.38
N ILE A 79 1.00 -5.59 7.56
CA ILE A 79 0.42 -6.91 7.76
C ILE A 79 -1.09 -6.76 7.79
N ILE A 80 -1.79 -7.52 6.95
CA ILE A 80 -3.24 -7.63 6.94
C ILE A 80 -3.68 -9.02 7.39
N THR A 81 -4.81 -9.12 8.09
CA THR A 81 -5.47 -10.38 8.41
C THR A 81 -6.95 -10.30 8.11
N ALA A 82 -7.51 -11.40 7.59
CA ALA A 82 -8.94 -11.71 7.68
C ALA A 82 -9.17 -12.62 8.89
#